data_AF-A0A1S2KQN5-F1
#
_entry.id   AF-A0A1S2KQN5-F1
#
_cell.length_a   1.000
_cell.length_b   1.000
_cell.length_c   1.000
_cell.angle_alpha   90.00
_cell.angle_beta   90.00
_cell.angle_gamma   90.00
#
_symmetry.space_group_name_H-M   'P 1'
#
loop_
_entity.id
_entity.type
_entity.pdbx_description
1 polymer ?
#
loop_
_entity_poly.entity_id
_entity_poly.type
_entity_poly.pdbx_seq_one_letter_code
_entity_poly.pdbx_strand_id
1 'polypeptide(L)'
;MRPDPAHARPAADPVTALRARVDALDTRLIEILRQRLTASEEIQRIRTGGGGSRLDPRREERVRGRYADAFGPGGDDIAAAVLRLCRGAALR
;
A
#
# COMPACT_ATOMS: atom_id res chain seq x y z
N MET A 1 13.74 -52.52 12.61
CA MET A 1 14.13 -51.11 12.38
C MET A 1 12.91 -50.23 12.68
N ARG A 2 12.83 -49.60 13.86
CA ARG A 2 11.81 -48.56 14.11
C ARG A 2 12.22 -47.32 13.31
N PRO A 3 11.31 -46.62 12.61
CA PRO A 3 11.66 -45.37 11.97
C PRO A 3 12.13 -44.36 13.03
N ASP A 4 13.28 -43.75 12.77
CA ASP A 4 13.91 -42.75 13.62
C ASP A 4 13.04 -41.48 13.66
N PRO A 5 12.62 -40.97 14.84
CA PRO A 5 11.75 -39.79 14.93
C PRO A 5 12.46 -38.47 14.55
N ALA A 6 13.73 -38.50 14.12
CA ALA A 6 14.57 -37.33 13.94
C ALA A 6 14.32 -36.46 12.68
N HIS A 7 13.25 -36.70 11.90
CA HIS A 7 12.92 -35.84 10.76
C HIS A 7 11.46 -35.36 10.74
N ALA A 8 10.85 -35.14 11.90
CA ALA A 8 9.75 -34.20 11.98
C ALA A 8 10.33 -32.79 11.79
N ARG A 9 10.34 -32.29 10.55
CA ARG A 9 10.63 -30.88 10.26
C ARG A 9 9.81 -30.05 11.24
N PRO A 10 10.40 -29.19 12.09
CA PRO A 10 9.60 -28.45 13.06
C PRO A 10 8.51 -27.72 12.29
N ALA A 11 7.25 -28.01 12.64
CA ALA A 11 6.14 -27.25 12.12
C ALA A 11 6.48 -25.78 12.39
N ALA A 12 6.52 -24.96 11.33
CA ALA A 12 6.91 -23.57 11.47
C ALA A 12 6.04 -22.96 12.59
N ASP A 13 6.71 -22.33 13.55
CA ASP A 13 6.06 -21.60 14.63
C ASP A 13 4.95 -20.71 14.03
N PRO A 14 3.70 -20.75 14.54
CA PRO A 14 2.59 -19.96 14.03
C PRO A 14 2.93 -18.47 13.82
N VAL A 15 3.79 -17.88 14.67
CA VAL A 15 4.26 -16.50 14.50
C VAL A 15 5.11 -16.35 13.24
N THR A 16 6.00 -17.31 12.97
CA THR A 16 6.83 -17.32 11.75
C THR A 16 5.97 -17.45 10.49
N ALA A 17 4.94 -18.31 10.50
CA ALA A 17 4.02 -18.44 9.38
C ALA A 17 3.21 -17.16 9.12
N LEU A 18 2.76 -16.48 10.20
CA LEU A 18 2.06 -15.20 10.08
C LEU A 18 2.96 -14.08 9.54
N ARG A 19 4.23 -14.02 9.96
CA ARG A 19 5.20 -13.05 9.42
C ARG A 19 5.43 -13.23 7.92
N ALA A 20 5.64 -14.47 7.47
CA ALA A 20 5.77 -14.75 6.04
C ALA A 20 4.51 -14.34 5.24
N ARG A 21 3.32 -14.47 5.84
CA ARG A 21 2.09 -13.97 5.24
C ARG A 21 2.05 -12.45 5.16
N VAL A 22 2.51 -11.74 6.19
CA VAL A 22 2.63 -10.27 6.18
C VAL A 22 3.58 -9.83 5.07
N ASP A 23 4.77 -10.43 4.97
CA ASP A 23 5.76 -10.10 3.93
C ASP A 23 5.18 -10.29 2.50
N ALA A 24 4.42 -11.36 2.30
CA ALA A 24 3.73 -11.62 1.03
C ALA A 24 2.62 -10.59 0.73
N LEU A 25 1.90 -10.13 1.76
CA LEU A 25 0.90 -9.06 1.62
C LEU A 25 1.57 -7.73 1.32
N ASP A 26 2.68 -7.41 1.99
CA ASP A 26 3.43 -6.17 1.79
C ASP A 26 4.02 -6.10 0.38
N THR A 27 4.51 -7.22 -0.15
CA THR A 27 4.94 -7.31 -1.55
C THR A 27 3.81 -6.89 -2.50
N ARG A 28 2.60 -7.42 -2.30
CA ARG A 28 1.42 -7.08 -3.12
C ARG A 28 0.97 -5.63 -2.91
N LEU A 29 1.00 -5.13 -1.67
CA LEU A 29 0.67 -3.74 -1.37
C LEU A 29 1.63 -2.77 -2.08
N ILE A 30 2.93 -3.07 -2.10
CA ILE A 30 3.94 -2.28 -2.81
C ILE A 30 3.63 -2.26 -4.31
N GLU A 31 3.31 -3.40 -4.92
CA GLU A 31 2.93 -3.49 -6.33
C GLU A 31 1.70 -2.63 -6.65
N ILE A 32 0.65 -2.72 -5.82
CA ILE A 32 -0.57 -1.92 -5.95
C ILE A 32 -0.26 -0.43 -5.80
N LEU A 33 0.58 -0.04 -4.84
CA LEU A 33 0.95 1.35 -4.62
C LEU A 33 1.76 1.91 -5.79
N ARG A 34 2.64 1.12 -6.41
CA ARG A 34 3.35 1.50 -7.65
C ARG A 34 2.38 1.75 -8.80
N GLN A 35 1.40 0.86 -9.01
CA GLN A 35 0.38 1.06 -10.05
C GLN A 35 -0.44 2.34 -9.80
N ARG A 36 -0.82 2.58 -8.54
CA ARG A 36 -1.54 3.79 -8.13
C ARG A 36 -0.69 5.06 -8.33
N LEU A 37 0.62 4.99 -8.08
CA LEU A 37 1.56 6.07 -8.34
C LEU A 37 1.58 6.41 -9.83
N THR A 38 1.80 5.43 -10.71
CA THR A 38 1.82 5.62 -12.17
C THR A 38 0.52 6.26 -12.68
N ALA A 39 -0.64 5.78 -12.22
CA ALA A 39 -1.92 6.37 -12.59
C ALA A 39 -2.08 7.82 -12.08
N SER A 40 -1.58 8.12 -10.88
CA SER A 40 -1.62 9.48 -10.32
C SER A 40 -0.73 10.45 -11.09
N GLU A 41 0.45 10.01 -11.51
CA GLU A 41 1.38 10.78 -12.33
C GLU A 41 0.78 11.07 -13.72
N GLU A 42 0.12 10.10 -14.33
CA GLU A 42 -0.59 10.28 -15.60
C GLU A 42 -1.71 11.32 -15.49
N ILE A 43 -2.55 11.23 -14.46
CA ILE A 43 -3.59 12.24 -14.19
C ILE A 43 -2.98 13.63 -14.04
N GLN A 44 -1.88 13.74 -13.28
CA GLN A 44 -1.19 15.00 -13.06
C GLN A 44 -0.64 15.57 -14.37
N ARG A 45 0.03 14.74 -15.20
CA ARG A 45 0.55 15.15 -16.52
C ARG A 45 -0.56 15.69 -17.41
N ILE A 46 -1.70 15.00 -17.49
CA ILE A 46 -2.85 15.42 -18.30
C ILE A 46 -3.38 16.78 -17.81
N ARG A 47 -3.57 16.94 -16.49
CA ARG A 47 -4.09 18.19 -15.91
C ARG A 47 -3.17 19.38 -16.15
N THR A 48 -1.87 19.21 -15.91
CA THR A 48 -0.90 20.29 -16.09
C THR A 48 -0.69 20.60 -17.58
N GLY A 49 -0.76 19.58 -18.45
CA GLY A 49 -0.70 19.78 -19.91
C GLY A 49 -1.86 20.61 -20.44
N GLY A 50 -3.04 20.55 -19.80
CA GLY A 50 -4.19 21.39 -20.10
C GLY A 50 -4.24 22.74 -19.36
N GLY A 51 -3.14 23.16 -18.69
CA GLY A 51 -3.08 24.42 -17.93
C GLY A 51 -3.82 24.40 -16.58
N GLY A 52 -4.31 23.23 -16.16
CA GLY A 52 -4.97 23.04 -14.87
C GLY A 52 -4.00 22.81 -13.71
N SER A 53 -4.49 22.96 -12.47
CA SER A 53 -3.70 22.65 -11.27
C SER A 53 -3.32 21.17 -11.21
N ARG A 54 -2.08 20.88 -10.81
CA ARG A 54 -1.57 19.52 -10.54
C ARG A 54 -2.37 18.81 -9.44
N LEU A 55 -2.93 19.56 -8.49
CA LEU A 55 -3.69 19.02 -7.36
C LEU A 55 -5.20 19.30 -7.50
N ASP A 56 -6.00 18.43 -6.89
CA ASP A 56 -7.46 18.54 -6.82
C ASP A 56 -7.91 18.27 -5.38
N PRO A 57 -8.12 19.32 -4.56
CA PRO A 57 -8.49 19.15 -3.16
C PRO A 57 -9.77 18.35 -2.96
N ARG A 58 -10.78 18.51 -3.83
CA ARG A 58 -12.03 17.73 -3.76
C ARG A 58 -11.79 16.26 -4.04
N ARG A 59 -10.85 15.94 -4.93
CA ARG A 59 -10.44 14.55 -5.18
C ARG A 59 -9.69 13.97 -3.99
N GLU A 60 -8.78 14.73 -3.39
CA GLU A 60 -8.02 14.30 -2.22
C GLU A 60 -8.94 13.99 -1.04
N GLU A 61 -9.93 14.84 -0.78
CA GLU A 61 -10.95 14.61 0.25
C GLU A 61 -11.71 13.29 0.02
N ARG A 62 -12.12 13.02 -1.23
CA ARG A 62 -12.76 11.74 -1.57
C ARG A 62 -11.84 10.53 -1.36
N VAL A 63 -10.52 10.69 -1.48
CA VAL A 63 -9.58 9.62 -1.17
C VAL A 63 -9.54 9.40 0.33
N ARG A 64 -9.39 10.46 1.14
CA ARG A 64 -9.40 10.37 2.60
C ARG A 64 -10.64 9.69 3.13
N GLY A 65 -11.83 10.10 2.66
CA GLY A 65 -13.11 9.46 3.02
C GLY A 65 -13.11 7.95 2.78
N ARG A 66 -12.62 7.48 1.63
CA ARG A 66 -12.57 6.03 1.34
C ARG A 66 -11.67 5.24 2.30
N TYR A 67 -10.54 5.82 2.71
CA TYR A 67 -9.67 5.14 3.68
C TYR A 67 -10.25 5.23 5.09
N ALA A 68 -10.89 6.34 5.45
CA ALA A 68 -11.61 6.48 6.71
C ALA A 68 -12.76 5.48 6.83
N ASP A 69 -13.52 5.26 5.76
CA ASP A 69 -14.60 4.25 5.72
C ASP A 69 -14.05 2.82 5.91
N ALA A 70 -12.87 2.53 5.38
CA ALA A 70 -12.26 1.20 5.43
C ALA A 70 -11.50 0.91 6.75
N PHE A 71 -10.86 1.92 7.33
CA PHE A 71 -9.91 1.75 8.45
C PHE A 71 -10.21 2.63 9.67
N GLY A 72 -11.35 3.34 9.66
CA GLY A 72 -11.73 4.26 10.74
C GLY A 72 -10.72 5.41 10.91
N PRO A 73 -10.43 5.83 12.15
CA PRO A 73 -9.51 6.94 12.42
C PRO A 73 -8.10 6.76 11.81
N GLY A 74 -7.59 5.53 11.77
CA GLY A 74 -6.28 5.23 11.18
C GLY A 74 -6.25 5.33 9.64
N GLY A 75 -7.42 5.40 9.01
CA GLY A 75 -7.54 5.55 7.55
C GLY A 75 -7.01 6.89 7.04
N ASP A 76 -7.18 7.97 7.80
CA ASP A 76 -6.72 9.29 7.33
C ASP A 76 -5.19 9.35 7.21
N ASP A 77 -4.46 8.72 8.14
CA ASP A 77 -2.99 8.64 8.09
C ASP A 77 -2.50 7.85 6.88
N ILE A 78 -3.18 6.73 6.58
CA ILE A 78 -2.87 5.91 5.40
C ILE A 78 -3.15 6.73 4.13
N ALA A 79 -4.30 7.39 4.04
CA ALA A 79 -4.63 8.24 2.90
C ALA A 79 -3.61 9.37 2.73
N ALA A 80 -3.21 10.01 3.83
CA ALA A 80 -2.23 11.09 3.81
C ALA A 80 -0.87 10.58 3.29
N ALA A 81 -0.40 9.42 3.76
CA ALA A 81 0.85 8.80 3.30
C ALA A 81 0.79 8.48 1.80
N VAL A 82 -0.28 7.85 1.35
CA VAL A 82 -0.49 7.49 -0.06
C VAL A 82 -0.55 8.74 -0.95
N LEU A 83 -1.26 9.79 -0.52
CA LEU A 83 -1.33 11.05 -1.26
C LEU A 83 0.02 11.77 -1.28
N ARG A 84 0.81 11.74 -0.20
CA ARG A 84 2.18 12.31 -0.19
C ARG A 84 3.10 11.58 -1.16
N LEU A 85 3.06 10.24 -1.15
CA LEU A 85 3.81 9.40 -2.09
C LEU A 85 3.49 9.80 -3.54
N CYS A 86 2.21 9.82 -3.91
CA CYS A 86 1.77 10.11 -5.28
C CYS A 86 1.94 11.57 -5.74
N ARG A 87 2.26 12.49 -4.83
CA ARG A 87 2.57 13.89 -5.17
C ARG A 87 4.06 14.13 -5.44
N GLY A 88 4.91 13.15 -5.15
CA GLY A 88 6.37 13.25 -5.29
C GLY A 88 7.08 13.95 -4.12
N ALA A 89 6.40 14.11 -2.97
CA ALA A 89 7.00 14.72 -1.79
C ALA A 89 7.85 13.73 -0.96
N ALA A 90 7.64 12.43 -1.14
CA ALA A 90 8.29 11.38 -0.34
C ALA A 90 9.50 10.70 -1.04
N LEU A 91 9.81 11.08 -2.29
CA LEU A 91 10.89 10.48 -3.10
C LEU A 91 11.98 11.52 -3.46
N ARG A 92 12.14 12.57 -2.64
CA ARG A 92 13.24 13.52 -2.73
C ARG A 92 14.14 13.40 -1.51
#